data_AF-X1SNY8-F1
#
_entry.id   AF-X1SNY8-F1
#
_cell.length_a   1.000
_cell.length_b   1.000
_cell.length_c   1.000
_cell.angle_alpha   90.00
_cell.angle_beta   90.00
_cell.angle_gamma   90.00
#
_symmetry.space_group_name_H-M   'P 1'
#
loop_
_entity.id
_entity.type
_entity.pdbx_description
1 polymer ?
#
loop_
_entity_poly.entity_id
_entity_poly.type
_entity_poly.pdbx_seq_one_letter_code
_entity_poly.pdbx_strand_id
1 'polypeptide(L)' 'MNENYFATEIKQFLARVVRETIDIQKVSGLVLTGGDISVSIIRALEATGIEVKRQLADLVPVGILRGGPFDGLSVITK' A
#
# COMPACT_ATOMS: atom_id res chain seq x y z
N MET A 1 -1.52 26.21 -10.89
CA MET A 1 -1.71 24.84 -10.38
C MET A 1 -0.46 24.05 -10.74
N ASN A 2 0.30 23.57 -9.77
CA ASN A 2 1.56 22.86 -10.02
C ASN A 2 1.30 21.38 -10.30
N GLU A 3 2.11 20.78 -11.14
CA GLU A 3 2.01 19.38 -11.57
C GLU A 3 2.00 18.39 -10.37
N ASN A 4 2.70 18.74 -9.28
CA ASN A 4 2.74 17.95 -8.04
C ASN A 4 1.44 17.93 -7.23
N TYR A 5 0.52 18.87 -7.46
CA TYR A 5 -0.75 18.91 -6.72
C TYR A 5 -1.63 17.71 -7.07
N PHE A 6 -1.86 17.46 -8.35
CA PHE A 6 -2.71 16.37 -8.80
C PHE A 6 -2.18 15.00 -8.37
N ALA A 7 -0.86 14.79 -8.48
CA ALA A 7 -0.24 13.56 -8.01
C ALA A 7 -0.47 13.35 -6.50
N THR A 8 -0.41 14.41 -5.71
CA THR A 8 -0.67 14.35 -4.27
C THR A 8 -2.12 14.01 -3.96
N GLU A 9 -3.07 14.68 -4.62
CA GLU A 9 -4.50 14.42 -4.46
C GLU A 9 -4.87 12.98 -4.83
N ILE A 10 -4.35 12.47 -5.96
CA ILE A 10 -4.60 11.10 -6.40
C ILE A 10 -4.05 10.09 -5.38
N LYS A 11 -2.83 10.29 -4.88
CA LYS A 11 -2.23 9.42 -3.85
C LYS A 11 -3.05 9.37 -2.58
N GLN A 12 -3.47 10.54 -2.09
CA GLN A 12 -4.28 10.62 -0.87
C GLN A 12 -5.67 10.02 -1.07
N PHE A 13 -6.29 10.25 -2.23
CA PHE A 13 -7.56 9.64 -2.57
C PHE A 13 -7.47 8.11 -2.59
N LEU A 14 -6.49 7.54 -3.30
CA LEU A 14 -6.29 6.09 -3.34
C LEU A 14 -5.99 5.51 -1.96
N ALA A 15 -5.19 6.19 -1.15
CA ALA A 15 -4.89 5.76 0.22
C ALA A 15 -6.16 5.71 1.10
N ARG A 16 -7.05 6.71 0.99
CA ARG A 16 -8.35 6.70 1.69
C ARG A 16 -9.24 5.56 1.21
N VAL A 17 -9.40 5.38 -0.11
CA VAL A 17 -10.22 4.31 -0.69
C VAL A 17 -9.75 2.95 -0.20
N VAL A 18 -8.43 2.68 -0.19
CA VAL A 18 -7.90 1.41 0.29
C VAL A 18 -8.18 1.22 1.79
N ARG A 19 -7.92 2.24 2.63
CA ARG A 19 -8.21 2.16 4.06
C ARG A 19 -9.68 1.86 4.34
N GLU A 20 -10.57 2.66 3.77
CA GLU A 20 -12.02 2.51 3.94
C GLU A 20 -12.50 1.14 3.44
N THR A 21 -11.97 0.64 2.32
CA THR A 21 -12.34 -0.67 1.76
C THR A 21 -11.95 -1.82 2.69
N ILE A 22 -10.73 -1.81 3.24
CA ILE A 22 -10.25 -2.90 4.11
C ILE A 22 -10.94 -2.85 5.48
N ASP A 23 -11.30 -1.67 5.97
CA ASP A 23 -12.07 -1.51 7.22
C ASP A 23 -13.47 -2.15 7.13
N ILE A 24 -14.10 -2.17 5.94
CA ILE A 24 -15.45 -2.73 5.74
C ILE A 24 -15.47 -4.16 5.17
N GLN A 25 -14.37 -4.62 4.55
CA GLN A 25 -14.27 -5.93 3.92
C GLN A 25 -12.89 -6.54 4.14
N LYS A 26 -12.88 -7.80 4.60
CA LYS A 26 -11.62 -8.54 4.74
C LYS A 26 -11.04 -8.88 3.37
N VAL A 27 -9.82 -8.42 3.11
CA VAL A 27 -9.05 -8.77 1.90
C VAL A 27 -7.95 -9.77 2.24
N SER A 28 -7.52 -10.56 1.25
CA SER A 28 -6.42 -11.51 1.43
C SER A 28 -5.03 -10.87 1.26
N GLY A 29 -4.97 -9.71 0.60
CA GLY A 29 -3.74 -8.98 0.37
C GLY A 29 -3.93 -7.81 -0.60
N LEU A 30 -2.84 -7.08 -0.85
CA LEU A 30 -2.79 -5.92 -1.73
C LEU A 30 -1.79 -6.13 -2.87
N VAL A 31 -2.13 -5.64 -4.05
CA VAL A 31 -1.20 -5.50 -5.17
C VAL A 31 -1.11 -4.00 -5.48
N LEU A 32 0.04 -3.42 -5.22
CA LEU A 32 0.29 -1.98 -5.34
C LEU A 32 1.30 -1.74 -6.46
N THR A 33 1.13 -0.66 -7.21
CA THR A 33 2.11 -0.22 -8.22
C THR A 33 2.40 1.26 -8.06
N GLY A 34 3.66 1.64 -8.26
CA GLY A 34 4.16 2.97 -7.98
C GLY A 34 4.65 3.08 -6.55
N GLY A 35 5.91 3.50 -6.37
CA GLY A 35 6.53 3.56 -5.05
C GLY A 35 5.90 4.60 -4.14
N ASP A 36 5.56 5.77 -4.67
CA ASP A 36 4.96 6.87 -3.91
C ASP A 36 3.50 6.59 -3.50
N ILE A 37 2.71 5.99 -4.38
CA ILE A 37 1.36 5.49 -4.08
C ILE A 37 1.44 4.40 -3.00
N SER A 38 2.34 3.42 -3.16
CA SER A 38 2.50 2.33 -2.20
C SER A 38 2.85 2.86 -0.80
N VAL A 39 3.79 3.80 -0.69
CA VAL A 39 4.14 4.44 0.59
C VAL A 39 2.95 5.19 1.19
N SER A 40 2.17 5.91 0.38
CA SER A 40 0.97 6.63 0.84
C SER A 40 -0.07 5.68 1.43
N ILE A 41 -0.32 4.55 0.77
CA ILE A 41 -1.26 3.52 1.23
C ILE A 41 -0.75 2.85 2.51
N ILE A 42 0.51 2.42 2.57
CA ILE A 42 1.10 1.77 3.75
C ILE A 42 0.97 2.66 4.99
N ARG A 43 1.22 3.97 4.84
CA ARG A 43 1.03 4.95 5.91
C ARG A 43 -0.43 5.11 6.34
N ALA A 44 -1.36 5.15 5.39
CA ALA A 44 -2.79 5.22 5.70
C ALA A 44 -3.33 3.96 6.39
N LEU A 45 -2.65 2.82 6.22
CA LEU A 45 -2.91 1.58 6.94
C LEU A 45 -2.17 1.49 8.28
N GLU A 46 -1.51 2.58 8.72
CA GLU A 46 -0.75 2.67 9.97
C GLU A 46 0.38 1.63 10.10
N ALA A 47 0.81 1.06 8.97
CA ALA A 47 1.93 0.13 8.93
C ALA A 47 3.26 0.90 8.92
N THR A 48 4.26 0.34 9.59
CA THR A 48 5.63 0.88 9.63
C THR A 48 6.43 0.50 8.39
N GLY A 49 6.02 -0.55 7.67
CA GLY A 49 6.65 -0.96 6.43
C GLY A 49 6.17 -2.32 5.92
N ILE A 50 6.96 -2.87 5.00
CA ILE A 50 6.76 -4.22 4.43
C ILE A 50 7.97 -5.06 4.80
N GLU A 51 7.74 -6.22 5.40
CA GLU A 51 8.76 -7.26 5.51
C GLU A 51 8.78 -8.07 4.21
N VAL A 52 9.82 -7.89 3.39
CA VAL A 52 9.98 -8.61 2.13
C VAL A 52 10.27 -10.09 2.41
N LYS A 53 9.48 -10.98 1.82
CA LYS A 53 9.59 -12.44 2.01
C LYS A 53 10.28 -13.13 0.83
N ARG A 54 9.96 -12.70 -0.39
CA ARG A 54 10.54 -13.25 -1.63
C ARG A 54 10.29 -12.29 -2.80
N GLN A 55 10.93 -12.55 -3.93
CA GLN A 55 10.54 -11.96 -5.21
C GLN A 55 9.51 -12.88 -5.90
N LEU A 56 8.52 -12.28 -6.57
CA LEU A 56 7.60 -13.00 -7.45
C LEU A 56 8.13 -13.04 -8.89
N ALA A 57 8.71 -11.93 -9.32
CA ALA A 57 9.36 -11.71 -10.60
C ALA A 57 10.40 -10.59 -10.42
N ASP A 58 11.18 -10.29 -11.46
CA ASP A 58 12.14 -9.18 -11.43
C ASP A 58 11.43 -7.86 -11.06
N LEU A 59 11.93 -7.21 -10.00
CA LEU A 59 11.40 -5.96 -9.46
C LEU A 59 9.96 -6.08 -8.90
N VAL A 60 9.50 -7.28 -8.54
CA VAL A 60 8.17 -7.52 -7.95
C VAL A 60 8.30 -8.28 -6.62
N PRO A 61 8.60 -7.60 -5.51
CA PRO A 61 8.66 -8.24 -4.19
C PRO A 61 7.27 -8.64 -3.69
N VAL A 62 7.23 -9.74 -2.95
CA VAL A 62 6.12 -10.17 -2.10
C VAL A 62 6.56 -10.05 -0.65
N GLY A 63 5.71 -9.44 0.17
CA GLY A 63 5.95 -9.28 1.59
C GLY A 63 4.67 -9.28 2.39
N ILE A 64 4.80 -8.88 3.65
CA ILE A 64 3.67 -8.66 4.56
C ILE A 64 3.80 -7.29 5.21
N LEU A 65 2.66 -6.63 5.48
CA LEU A 65 2.64 -5.42 6.29
C LEU A 65 3.16 -5.70 7.69
N ARG A 66 3.87 -4.73 8.25
CA ARG A 66 4.28 -4.73 9.65
C ARG A 66 3.81 -3.47 10.36
N GLY A 67 3.30 -3.63 11.57
CA GLY A 67 2.67 -2.58 12.36
C GLY A 67 1.23 -2.28 11.94
N GLY A 68 0.55 -1.49 12.77
CA GLY A 68 -0.83 -1.09 12.55
C GLY A 68 -1.84 -2.23 12.73
N PRO A 69 -3.12 -1.97 12.44
CA PRO A 69 -4.22 -2.94 12.60
C PRO A 69 -4.22 -4.06 11.56
N PHE A 70 -3.43 -3.95 10.49
CA PHE A 70 -3.37 -4.92 9.38
C PHE A 70 -2.02 -5.66 9.31
N ASP A 71 -1.31 -5.79 10.44
CA ASP A 71 -0.05 -6.56 10.51
C ASP A 71 -0.25 -7.98 9.95
N GLY A 72 0.69 -8.42 9.12
CA GLY A 72 0.66 -9.73 8.47
C GLY A 72 -0.14 -9.77 7.16
N LEU A 73 -0.85 -8.71 6.77
CA LEU A 73 -1.55 -8.66 5.47
C LEU A 73 -0.53 -8.77 4.32
N SER A 74 -0.79 -9.66 3.37
CA SER A 74 0.10 -9.86 2.22
C SER A 74 0.12 -8.65 1.30
N VAL A 75 1.30 -8.26 0.81
CA VAL A 75 1.48 -7.15 -0.13
C VAL A 75 2.45 -7.53 -1.25
N ILE A 76 2.07 -7.19 -2.47
CA ILE A 76 2.92 -7.22 -3.66
C ILE A 76 3.10 -5.78 -4.13
N THR A 77 4.34 -5.36 -4.44
CA THR A 77 4.61 -4.02 -5.00
C THR A 77 5.31 -4.10 -6.35
N LYS A 78 5.10 -3.10 -7.22
CA LYS A 78 5.77 -2.90 -8.52
C LYS A 78 5.91 -1.41 -8.84
#